data_AF-A0A9X8VES5-F1
#
_entry.id   AF-A0A9X8VES5-F1
#
_cell.length_a   1.000
_cell.length_b   1.000
_cell.length_c   1.000
_cell.angle_alpha   90.00
_cell.angle_beta   90.00
_cell.angle_gamma   90.00
#
_symmetry.space_group_name_H-M   'P 1'
#
loop_
_entity.id
_entity.type
_entity.pdbx_description
1 polymer ?
#
loop_
_entity_poly.entity_id
_entity_poly.type
_entity_poly.pdbx_seq_one_letter_code
_entity_poly.pdbx_strand_id
1 'polypeptide(L)'
;QPASVVVDLDCLKTLPTRELSSGLAEVIKYGIILDREFFVWLENNIDALMALDMQALAYCIRRCCELKAEVVAADERESGLRALLNLGHTYGHAIEAEMG
;
A
#
# COMPACT_ATOMS: atom_id res chain seq x y z
N GLN A 1 -0.28 -9.07 17.36
CA GLN A 1 0.22 -9.64 16.09
C GLN A 1 -0.61 -10.86 15.73
N PRO A 2 -0.97 -11.08 14.47
CA PRO A 2 -1.66 -12.29 14.03
C PRO A 2 -0.71 -13.50 14.02
N ALA A 3 -1.26 -14.72 14.09
CA ALA A 3 -0.46 -15.95 13.90
C ALA A 3 -0.03 -16.14 12.44
N SER A 4 -0.88 -15.75 11.49
CA SER A 4 -0.61 -15.75 10.05
C SER A 4 -1.53 -14.75 9.34
N VAL A 5 -1.14 -14.37 8.12
CA VAL A 5 -1.98 -13.62 7.18
C VAL A 5 -2.00 -14.40 5.88
N VAL A 6 -3.19 -14.76 5.40
CA VAL A 6 -3.39 -15.46 4.12
C VAL A 6 -4.01 -14.48 3.15
N VAL A 7 -3.33 -14.22 2.04
CA VAL A 7 -3.80 -13.32 0.99
C VAL A 7 -4.01 -14.14 -0.28
N ASP A 8 -5.27 -14.41 -0.61
CA ASP A 8 -5.68 -15.02 -1.88
C ASP A 8 -5.97 -13.91 -2.90
N LEU A 9 -5.21 -13.84 -3.98
CA LEU A 9 -5.36 -12.78 -4.99
C LEU A 9 -6.69 -12.88 -5.75
N ASP A 10 -7.32 -14.05 -5.78
CA ASP A 10 -8.61 -14.22 -6.44
C ASP A 10 -9.73 -13.42 -5.76
N CYS A 11 -9.57 -13.07 -4.47
CA CYS A 11 -10.55 -12.23 -3.78
C CYS A 11 -10.64 -10.81 -4.38
N LEU A 12 -9.61 -10.34 -5.08
CA LEU A 12 -9.62 -9.03 -5.74
C LEU A 12 -10.52 -8.98 -6.99
N LYS A 13 -10.85 -10.14 -7.59
CA LYS A 13 -11.71 -10.20 -8.78
C LYS A 13 -13.15 -9.73 -8.52
N THR A 14 -13.60 -9.76 -7.27
CA THR A 14 -14.93 -9.32 -6.86
C THR A 14 -14.92 -7.94 -6.19
N LEU A 15 -13.74 -7.35 -6.00
CA LEU A 15 -13.58 -6.04 -5.39
C LEU A 15 -13.99 -4.95 -6.39
N PRO A 16 -14.81 -3.95 -6.00
CA PRO A 16 -15.12 -2.82 -6.86
C PRO A 16 -13.84 -2.09 -7.29
N THR A 17 -13.76 -1.69 -8.56
CA THR A 17 -12.57 -1.03 -9.12
C THR A 17 -12.16 0.22 -8.33
N ARG A 18 -13.13 0.96 -7.76
CA ARG A 18 -12.85 2.13 -6.92
C ARG A 18 -12.08 1.75 -5.65
N GLU A 19 -12.40 0.61 -5.05
CA GLU A 19 -11.72 0.14 -3.83
C GLU A 19 -10.32 -0.42 -4.17
N LEU A 20 -10.13 -1.01 -5.35
CA LEU A 20 -8.78 -1.37 -5.84
C LEU A 20 -7.91 -0.11 -5.99
N SER A 21 -8.43 0.93 -6.62
CA SER A 21 -7.74 2.22 -6.77
C SER A 21 -7.46 2.89 -5.42
N SER A 22 -8.40 2.80 -4.46
CA SER A 22 -8.19 3.25 -3.07
C SER A 22 -7.00 2.54 -2.43
N GLY A 23 -6.93 1.21 -2.55
CA GLY A 23 -5.79 0.43 -2.06
C GLY A 23 -4.46 0.77 -2.76
N LEU A 24 -4.48 1.07 -4.06
CA LEU A 24 -3.28 1.46 -4.80
C LEU A 24 -2.70 2.82 -4.34
N ALA A 25 -3.51 3.72 -3.76
CA ALA A 25 -2.99 4.96 -3.17
C ALA A 25 -1.98 4.66 -2.03
N GLU A 26 -2.28 3.67 -1.20
CA GLU A 26 -1.39 3.20 -0.13
C GLU A 26 -0.14 2.49 -0.68
N VAL A 27 -0.29 1.73 -1.77
CA VAL A 27 0.84 1.11 -2.48
C VAL A 27 1.81 2.18 -2.99
N ILE A 28 1.29 3.20 -3.68
CA ILE A 28 2.07 4.32 -4.21
C ILE A 28 2.76 5.09 -3.08
N LYS A 29 2.07 5.29 -1.95
CA LYS A 29 2.64 5.92 -0.75
C LYS A 29 3.95 5.25 -0.36
N TYR A 30 4.00 3.92 -0.23
CA TYR A 30 5.25 3.22 0.14
C TYR A 30 6.41 3.53 -0.81
N GLY A 31 6.16 3.60 -2.12
CA GLY A 31 7.18 4.00 -3.09
C GLY A 31 7.70 5.42 -2.86
N ILE A 32 6.82 6.36 -2.54
CA ILE A 32 7.19 7.76 -2.29
C ILE A 32 8.06 7.89 -1.02
N ILE A 33 7.66 7.24 0.07
CA ILE A 33 8.28 7.46 1.39
C ILE A 33 9.45 6.53 1.72
N LEU A 34 9.53 5.36 1.10
CA LEU A 34 10.48 4.31 1.54
C LEU A 34 11.30 3.70 0.40
N ASP A 35 10.80 3.66 -0.83
CA ASP A 35 11.45 2.87 -1.89
C ASP A 35 11.27 3.46 -3.28
N ARG A 36 12.29 4.18 -3.74
CA ARG A 36 12.35 4.77 -5.07
C ARG A 36 12.28 3.74 -6.19
N GLU A 37 12.95 2.59 -6.04
CA GLU A 37 12.96 1.56 -7.08
C GLU A 37 11.57 0.93 -7.21
N PHE A 38 10.88 0.72 -6.08
CA PHE A 38 9.50 0.28 -6.08
C PHE A 38 8.56 1.32 -6.71
N PHE A 39 8.76 2.61 -6.45
CA PHE A 39 7.99 3.66 -7.12
C PHE A 39 8.16 3.62 -8.65
N VAL A 40 9.39 3.49 -9.15
CA VAL A 40 9.66 3.35 -10.58
C VAL A 40 9.07 2.05 -11.14
N TRP A 41 9.09 0.97 -10.37
CA TRP A 41 8.41 -0.27 -10.76
C TRP A 41 6.90 -0.07 -10.91
N LEU A 42 6.26 0.66 -9.99
CA LEU A 42 4.84 0.98 -10.07
C LEU A 42 4.50 1.80 -11.32
N GLU A 43 5.30 2.80 -11.68
CA GLU A 43 5.12 3.59 -12.90
C GLU A 43 5.07 2.71 -14.16
N ASN A 44 5.85 1.63 -14.18
CA ASN A 44 5.93 0.71 -15.31
C ASN A 44 4.88 -0.43 -15.27
N ASN A 45 4.21 -0.66 -14.14
CA ASN A 45 3.34 -1.82 -13.94
C ASN A 45 1.92 -1.46 -13.47
N ILE A 46 1.57 -0.17 -13.37
CA ILE A 46 0.27 0.25 -12.84
C ILE A 46 -0.90 -0.30 -13.68
N ASP A 47 -0.75 -0.36 -14.99
CA ASP A 47 -1.78 -0.93 -15.88
C ASP A 47 -1.97 -2.43 -15.63
N ALA A 48 -0.89 -3.16 -15.36
CA ALA A 48 -0.96 -4.58 -15.02
C ALA A 48 -1.64 -4.81 -13.66
N LEU A 49 -1.37 -3.95 -12.67
CA LEU A 49 -2.06 -3.98 -11.37
C LEU A 49 -3.56 -3.70 -11.52
N MET A 50 -3.93 -2.70 -12.32
CA MET A 50 -5.32 -2.38 -12.60
C MET A 50 -6.04 -3.49 -13.40
N ALA A 51 -5.30 -4.24 -14.20
CA ALA A 51 -5.79 -5.41 -14.93
C ALA A 51 -5.82 -6.70 -14.08
N LEU A 52 -5.48 -6.63 -12.80
CA LEU A 52 -5.38 -7.77 -11.88
C LEU A 52 -4.40 -8.85 -12.36
N ASP A 53 -3.28 -8.45 -12.96
CA ASP A 53 -2.20 -9.38 -13.29
C ASP A 53 -1.65 -10.03 -12.00
N MET A 54 -1.71 -11.36 -11.94
CA MET A 54 -1.40 -12.11 -10.71
C MET A 54 0.06 -11.99 -10.30
N GLN A 55 0.99 -11.86 -11.26
CA GLN A 55 2.42 -11.74 -10.96
C GLN A 55 2.74 -10.34 -10.42
N ALA A 56 2.21 -9.30 -11.07
CA ALA A 56 2.34 -7.92 -10.61
C ALA A 56 1.72 -7.73 -9.23
N LEU A 57 0.51 -8.24 -8.99
CA LEU A 57 -0.18 -8.17 -7.70
C LEU A 57 0.60 -8.88 -6.59
N ALA A 58 1.07 -10.11 -6.85
CA ALA A 58 1.87 -10.88 -5.88
C ALA A 58 3.12 -10.11 -5.46
N TYR A 59 3.87 -9.57 -6.43
CA TYR A 59 5.05 -8.76 -6.15
C TYR A 59 4.71 -7.49 -5.37
N CYS A 60 3.70 -6.74 -5.82
CA CYS A 60 3.25 -5.49 -5.22
C CYS A 60 2.88 -5.67 -3.74
N ILE A 61 2.04 -6.66 -3.43
CA ILE A 61 1.59 -6.94 -2.07
C ILE A 61 2.77 -7.37 -1.20
N ARG A 62 3.63 -8.27 -1.70
CA ARG A 62 4.83 -8.69 -0.98
C ARG A 62 5.71 -7.50 -0.62
N ARG A 63 6.02 -6.62 -1.58
CA ARG A 63 6.93 -5.49 -1.34
C ARG A 63 6.33 -4.48 -0.35
N CYS A 64 5.04 -4.22 -0.41
CA CYS A 64 4.37 -3.36 0.58
C CYS A 64 4.44 -3.95 2.00
N CYS A 65 4.26 -5.26 2.15
CA CYS A 65 4.40 -5.94 3.44
C CYS A 65 5.83 -5.86 3.99
N GLU A 66 6.85 -6.07 3.15
CA GLU A 66 8.26 -5.93 3.51
C GLU A 66 8.57 -4.51 4.01
N LEU A 67 8.22 -3.49 3.21
CA LEU A 67 8.48 -2.08 3.54
C LEU A 67 7.81 -1.65 4.85
N LYS A 68 6.55 -2.05 5.06
CA LYS A 68 5.84 -1.75 6.32
C LYS A 68 6.48 -2.48 7.51
N ALA A 69 6.86 -3.74 7.33
CA ALA A 69 7.51 -4.52 8.39
C ALA A 69 8.87 -3.92 8.77
N GLU A 70 9.67 -3.48 7.79
CA GLU A 70 10.95 -2.80 8.01
C GLU A 70 10.78 -1.52 8.83
N VAL A 71 9.82 -0.65 8.47
CA VAL A 71 9.54 0.60 9.20
C VAL A 71 9.04 0.33 10.62
N VAL A 72 8.11 -0.61 10.78
CA VAL A 72 7.57 -0.94 12.12
C VAL A 72 8.62 -1.60 13.00
N ALA A 73 9.49 -2.45 12.44
CA ALA A 73 10.59 -3.04 13.19
C ALA A 73 11.63 -1.99 13.62
N ALA A 74 11.90 -1.00 12.77
CA ALA A 74 12.79 0.11 13.09
C ALA A 74 12.19 1.10 14.11
N ASP A 75 10.86 1.19 14.21
CA ASP A 75 10.17 2.13 15.11
C ASP A 75 8.82 1.59 15.62
N GLU A 76 8.88 0.55 16.46
CA GLU A 76 7.69 -0.16 16.94
C GLU A 76 6.76 0.75 17.79
N ARG A 77 7.37 1.64 18.57
CA ARG A 77 6.68 2.55 19.51
C ARG A 77 6.27 3.89 18.89
N GLU A 78 6.40 4.04 17.57
CA GLU A 78 5.98 5.24 16.84
C GLU A 78 6.63 6.52 17.40
N SER A 79 7.95 6.46 17.55
CA SER A 79 8.79 7.54 18.08
C SER A 79 9.27 8.52 17.01
N GLY A 80 9.09 8.22 15.71
CA GLY A 80 9.26 9.20 14.63
C GLY A 80 9.21 8.61 13.23
N LEU A 81 9.99 7.57 12.94
CA LEU A 81 10.11 7.00 11.60
C LEU A 81 8.77 6.44 11.08
N ARG A 82 7.99 5.82 11.97
CA ARG A 82 6.67 5.27 11.61
C ARG A 82 5.67 6.36 11.22
N ALA A 83 5.87 7.61 11.64
CA ALA A 83 5.01 8.73 11.26
C ALA A 83 5.07 9.04 9.75
N LEU A 84 6.12 8.62 9.04
CA LEU A 84 6.20 8.74 7.57
C LEU A 84 5.05 8.00 6.87
N LEU A 85 4.54 6.92 7.47
CA LEU A 85 3.38 6.18 6.95
C LEU A 85 2.10 7.04 6.89
N ASN A 86 2.08 8.19 7.55
CA ASN A 86 0.95 9.12 7.53
C ASN A 86 1.05 10.16 6.39
N LEU A 87 1.95 9.99 5.41
CA LEU A 87 1.98 10.85 4.22
C LEU A 87 0.58 10.97 3.61
N GLY A 88 0.14 12.21 3.41
CA GLY A 88 -1.18 12.53 2.85
C GLY A 88 -2.35 12.42 3.84
N HIS A 89 -2.20 11.71 4.96
CA HIS A 89 -3.32 11.39 5.86
C HIS A 89 -3.86 12.61 6.60
N THR A 90 -3.03 13.60 6.91
CA THR A 90 -3.52 14.87 7.50
C THR A 90 -4.53 15.57 6.58
N TYR A 91 -4.28 15.55 5.27
CA TYR A 91 -5.21 16.11 4.28
C TYR A 91 -6.37 15.15 3.99
N GLY A 92 -6.09 13.84 3.89
CA GLY A 92 -7.09 12.79 3.69
C GLY A 92 -8.16 12.82 4.76
N HIS A 93 -7.77 12.84 6.03
CA HIS A 93 -8.70 12.91 7.16
C HIS A 93 -9.58 14.16 7.12
N ALA A 94 -9.07 15.31 6.67
CA ALA A 94 -9.88 16.51 6.52
C ALA A 94 -10.92 16.37 5.40
N ILE A 95 -10.54 15.74 4.28
CA ILE A 95 -11.47 15.46 3.17
C ILE A 95 -12.53 14.45 3.61
N GLU A 96 -12.13 13.36 4.27
CA GLU A 96 -13.06 12.34 4.78
C GLU A 96 -14.06 12.95 5.78
N ALA A 97 -13.59 13.74 6.74
CA ALA A 97 -14.45 14.36 7.75
C ALA A 97 -15.52 15.31 7.17
N GLU A 98 -15.20 16.03 6.09
CA GLU A 98 -16.14 16.95 5.44
C GLU A 98 -17.05 16.28 4.40
N MET A 99 -16.66 15.09 3.89
CA MET A 99 -17.37 14.40 2.81
C MET A 99 -18.15 13.15 3.25
N GLY A 100 -17.90 12.61 4.46
CA GLY A 100 -18.67 11.51 5.06
C GLY A 100 -17.82 10.42 5.71
#